data_AF-A0A7Y5QWA6-F1
#
_entry.id   AF-A0A7Y5QWA6-F1
#
_cell.length_a   1.000
_cell.length_b   1.000
_cell.length_c   1.000
_cell.angle_alpha   90.00
_cell.angle_beta   90.00
_cell.angle_gamma   90.00
#
_symmetry.space_group_name_H-M   'P 1'
#
loop_
_entity.id
_entity.type
_entity.pdbx_description
1 polymer ?
#
loop_
_entity_poly.entity_id
_entity_poly.type
_entity_poly.pdbx_seq_one_letter_code
_entity_poly.pdbx_strand_id
1 'polypeptide(L)'
;MSAFLASIGLAEVAAGTMILALNAYALTGGADFGGGLWDLLASGPRRAEQRALVAHAIGPIWEANHVWLIVVVVVLFTGFPATFAALGTVLHVPLALMLVGIVLRGSAFVFRSYGAADDAGQRRWGRVFAIASTLTPLLLGVVVGTIASGNAGRAVRRVAAVGAITPFADVYLSPWLAPFPLVVGAMALALFAFLAAVYLALAAGEAALRDDFRRRALGAAVAVFVTAAAALAIAARHAPHVVERLLGSPLALVLQLAVAASALTGIAALWTRRWHLARVA
;
A
#
# COMPACT_ATOMS: atom_id res chain seq x y z
N MET A 1 -32.14 6.71 3.96
CA MET A 1 -31.08 7.67 3.54
C MET A 1 -31.05 8.91 4.44
N SER A 2 -32.19 9.52 4.80
CA SER A 2 -32.26 10.68 5.72
C SER A 2 -31.72 10.40 7.13
N ALA A 3 -32.02 9.24 7.72
CA ALA A 3 -31.50 8.87 9.05
C ALA A 3 -29.98 8.61 9.09
N PHE A 4 -29.40 8.17 7.97
CA PHE A 4 -27.95 7.94 7.85
C PHE A 4 -27.18 9.25 7.74
N LEU A 5 -27.67 10.20 6.94
CA LEU A 5 -27.07 11.53 6.82
C LEU A 5 -27.18 12.31 8.15
N ALA A 6 -28.26 12.10 8.91
CA ALA A 6 -28.42 12.68 10.25
C ALA A 6 -27.47 12.09 11.31
N SER A 7 -26.90 10.89 11.07
CA SER A 7 -25.93 10.24 11.98
C SER A 7 -24.46 10.57 11.69
N ILE A 8 -24.16 11.35 10.64
CA ILE A 8 -22.80 11.73 10.30
C ILE A 8 -22.36 12.89 11.20
N GLY A 9 -21.54 12.59 12.20
CA GLY A 9 -20.87 13.58 13.03
C GLY A 9 -19.52 14.03 12.47
N LEU A 10 -18.87 14.94 13.19
CA LEU A 10 -17.52 15.42 12.82
C LEU A 10 -16.48 14.30 12.83
N ALA A 11 -16.63 13.30 13.70
CA ALA A 11 -15.73 12.16 13.77
C ALA A 11 -15.81 11.29 12.49
N GLU A 12 -17.02 11.06 11.99
CA GLU A 12 -17.26 10.32 10.74
C GLU A 12 -16.72 11.09 9.53
N VAL A 13 -16.87 12.42 9.51
CA VAL A 13 -16.29 13.28 8.45
C VAL A 13 -14.77 13.22 8.46
N ALA A 14 -14.14 13.30 9.64
CA ALA A 14 -12.69 13.18 9.78
C ALA A 14 -12.19 11.80 9.34
N ALA A 15 -12.86 10.73 9.76
CA ALA A 15 -12.55 9.37 9.33
C ALA A 15 -12.73 9.19 7.81
N GLY A 16 -13.82 9.71 7.24
CA GLY A 16 -14.08 9.72 5.80
C GLY A 16 -12.98 10.45 5.03
N THR A 17 -12.52 11.59 5.54
CA THR A 17 -11.42 12.37 4.95
C THR A 17 -10.12 11.56 4.92
N MET A 18 -9.78 10.89 6.03
CA MET A 18 -8.60 10.02 6.06
C MET A 18 -8.71 8.83 5.11
N ILE A 19 -9.89 8.22 4.98
CA ILE A 19 -10.13 7.13 4.02
C ILE A 19 -9.96 7.64 2.58
N LEU A 20 -10.53 8.81 2.25
CA LEU A 20 -10.36 9.41 0.93
C LEU A 20 -8.89 9.73 0.65
N ALA A 21 -8.17 10.29 1.61
CA ALA A 21 -6.75 10.56 1.49
C ALA A 21 -5.93 9.27 1.32
N LEU A 22 -6.22 8.20 2.05
CA LEU A 22 -5.55 6.90 1.86
C LEU A 22 -5.84 6.29 0.47
N ASN A 23 -7.07 6.44 -0.04
CA ASN A 23 -7.40 5.99 -1.39
C ASN A 23 -6.69 6.83 -2.44
N ALA A 24 -6.65 8.16 -2.28
CA ALA A 24 -5.87 9.03 -3.16
C ALA A 24 -4.39 8.67 -3.11
N TYR A 25 -3.83 8.42 -1.92
CA TYR A 25 -2.46 7.94 -1.76
C TYR A 25 -2.20 6.62 -2.48
N ALA A 26 -3.13 5.67 -2.37
CA ALA A 26 -3.04 4.38 -3.04
C ALA A 26 -3.12 4.52 -4.57
N LEU A 27 -4.01 5.37 -5.09
CA LEU A 27 -4.26 5.55 -6.51
C LEU A 27 -3.19 6.40 -7.20
N THR A 28 -2.81 7.53 -6.61
CA THR A 28 -1.81 8.43 -7.20
C THR A 28 -0.39 7.97 -6.88
N GLY A 29 -0.18 7.41 -5.68
CA GLY A 29 1.10 6.89 -5.19
C GLY A 29 1.40 5.44 -5.52
N GLY A 30 0.40 4.61 -5.85
CA GLY A 30 0.64 3.18 -6.09
C GLY A 30 1.52 2.91 -7.31
N ALA A 31 1.48 3.77 -8.33
CA ALA A 31 2.39 3.70 -9.48
C ALA A 31 3.86 3.92 -9.09
N ASP A 32 4.12 4.77 -8.11
CA ASP A 32 5.46 5.08 -7.59
C ASP A 32 6.01 3.91 -6.76
N PHE A 33 5.22 3.41 -5.79
CA PHE A 33 5.62 2.26 -4.96
C PHE A 33 5.82 0.97 -5.76
N GLY A 34 4.84 0.60 -6.58
CA GLY A 34 4.94 -0.60 -7.41
C GLY A 34 6.01 -0.48 -8.49
N GLY A 35 6.31 0.74 -8.95
CA GLY A 35 7.39 1.00 -9.88
C GLY A 35 8.76 0.58 -9.37
N GLY A 36 9.07 0.84 -8.10
CA GLY A 36 10.32 0.38 -7.50
C GLY A 36 10.44 -1.15 -7.39
N LEU A 37 9.32 -1.85 -7.17
CA LEU A 37 9.30 -3.32 -7.26
C LEU A 37 9.58 -3.78 -8.69
N TRP A 38 8.98 -3.14 -9.70
CA TRP A 38 9.22 -3.49 -11.10
C TRP A 38 10.62 -3.11 -11.60
N ASP A 39 11.23 -2.07 -11.04
CA ASP A 39 12.66 -1.77 -11.21
C ASP A 39 13.51 -2.92 -10.66
N LEU A 40 13.21 -3.41 -9.45
CA LEU A 40 13.90 -4.56 -8.84
C LEU A 40 13.81 -5.81 -9.72
N LEU A 41 12.59 -6.11 -10.19
CA LEU A 41 12.25 -7.29 -10.98
C LEU A 41 12.49 -7.11 -12.48
N ALA A 42 13.09 -5.99 -12.90
CA ALA A 42 13.46 -5.76 -14.31
C ALA A 42 14.39 -6.88 -14.80
N SER A 43 13.99 -7.54 -15.89
CA SER A 43 14.59 -8.79 -16.34
C SER A 43 14.38 -9.01 -17.84
N GLY A 44 15.16 -9.92 -18.43
CA GLY A 44 15.13 -10.19 -19.87
C GLY A 44 15.90 -9.16 -20.72
N PRO A 45 15.76 -9.24 -22.06
CA PRO A 45 16.56 -8.43 -22.99
C PRO A 45 16.30 -6.92 -22.87
N ARG A 46 15.07 -6.53 -22.46
CA ARG A 46 14.65 -5.13 -22.31
C ARG A 46 14.78 -4.60 -20.88
N ARG A 47 15.62 -5.23 -20.05
CA ARG A 47 15.79 -4.82 -18.64
C ARG A 47 16.16 -3.34 -18.48
N ALA A 48 17.01 -2.82 -19.36
CA ALA A 48 17.43 -1.43 -19.32
C ALA A 48 16.26 -0.48 -19.67
N GLU A 49 15.53 -0.76 -20.76
CA GLU A 49 14.34 -0.01 -21.18
C GLU A 49 13.23 -0.04 -20.13
N GLN A 50 13.00 -1.18 -19.47
CA GLN A 50 12.05 -1.31 -18.36
C GLN A 50 12.40 -0.36 -17.22
N ARG A 51 13.68 -0.30 -16.81
CA ARG A 51 14.15 0.59 -15.73
C ARG A 51 14.08 2.06 -16.14
N ALA A 52 14.42 2.37 -17.39
CA ALA A 52 14.32 3.72 -17.93
C ALA A 52 12.86 4.22 -17.95
N LEU A 53 11.93 3.38 -18.41
CA LEU A 53 10.50 3.70 -18.40
C LEU A 53 9.99 3.94 -16.97
N VAL A 54 10.36 3.08 -16.01
CA VAL A 54 10.01 3.26 -14.60
C VAL A 54 10.51 4.60 -14.07
N ALA A 55 11.79 4.94 -14.32
CA ALA A 55 12.37 6.20 -13.87
C ALA A 55 11.66 7.41 -14.48
N HIS A 56 11.38 7.39 -15.78
CA HIS A 56 10.74 8.49 -16.50
C HIS A 56 9.28 8.67 -16.09
N ALA A 57 8.52 7.59 -15.95
CA ALA A 57 7.09 7.64 -15.64
C ALA A 57 6.78 8.06 -14.19
N ILE A 58 7.70 7.83 -13.26
CA ILE A 58 7.53 8.10 -11.82
C ILE A 58 8.15 9.45 -11.42
N GLY A 59 9.19 9.90 -12.11
CA GLY A 59 9.92 11.12 -11.79
C GLY A 59 9.07 12.39 -11.57
N PRO A 60 7.99 12.63 -12.33
CA PRO A 60 7.15 13.81 -12.12
C PRO A 60 6.19 13.73 -10.91
N ILE A 61 5.90 12.53 -10.40
CA ILE A 61 4.77 12.32 -9.46
C ILE A 61 5.21 11.90 -8.04
N TRP A 62 6.46 11.46 -7.85
CA TRP A 62 6.87 10.80 -6.61
C TRP A 62 6.82 11.71 -5.36
N GLU A 63 7.13 13.00 -5.50
CA GLU A 63 7.07 13.96 -4.40
C GLU A 63 5.62 14.29 -4.02
N ALA A 64 4.78 14.52 -5.03
CA ALA A 64 3.42 15.00 -4.87
C ALA A 64 2.53 14.01 -4.09
N ASN A 65 2.81 12.71 -4.20
CA ASN A 65 1.96 11.69 -3.60
C ASN A 65 1.99 11.67 -2.07
N HIS A 66 3.07 12.11 -1.41
CA HIS A 66 3.16 12.05 0.05
C HIS A 66 2.20 13.00 0.76
N VAL A 67 1.69 14.03 0.08
CA VAL A 67 0.73 14.97 0.65
C VAL A 67 -0.49 14.26 1.23
N TRP A 68 -0.94 13.19 0.57
CA TRP A 68 -2.10 12.42 1.03
C TRP A 68 -1.84 11.70 2.35
N LEU A 69 -0.65 11.13 2.52
CA LEU A 69 -0.26 10.51 3.79
C LEU A 69 -0.11 11.56 4.90
N ILE A 70 0.42 12.74 4.57
CA ILE A 70 0.52 13.87 5.50
C ILE A 70 -0.88 14.31 5.96
N VAL A 71 -1.86 14.39 5.05
CA VAL A 71 -3.27 14.68 5.41
C VAL A 71 -3.80 13.67 6.43
N VAL A 72 -3.56 12.37 6.24
CA VAL A 72 -3.98 11.34 7.20
C VAL A 72 -3.36 11.59 8.57
N VAL A 73 -2.05 11.85 8.62
CA VAL A 73 -1.32 12.10 9.86
C VAL A 73 -1.83 13.36 10.58
N VAL A 74 -2.04 14.46 9.84
CA VAL A 74 -2.51 15.74 10.40
C VAL A 74 -3.94 15.64 10.91
N VAL A 75 -4.84 14.98 10.16
CA VAL A 75 -6.22 14.76 10.62
C VAL A 75 -6.25 13.86 11.84
N LEU A 76 -5.43 12.79 11.88
CA LEU A 76 -5.34 11.92 13.05
C LEU A 76 -4.79 12.67 14.28
N PHE A 77 -3.75 13.47 14.10
CA PHE A 77 -3.12 14.26 15.16
C PHE A 77 -4.06 15.33 15.74
N THR A 78 -4.76 16.07 14.87
CA THR A 78 -5.62 17.18 15.28
C THR A 78 -7.01 16.72 15.73
N GLY A 79 -7.63 15.79 15.02
CA GLY A 79 -8.97 15.29 15.31
C GLY A 79 -9.01 14.21 16.39
N PHE A 80 -7.95 13.41 16.53
CA PHE A 80 -7.91 12.27 17.46
C PHE A 80 -6.55 12.17 18.20
N PRO A 81 -6.12 13.20 18.95
CA PRO A 81 -4.77 13.27 19.52
C PRO A 81 -4.42 12.09 20.44
N ALA A 82 -5.39 11.60 21.23
CA ALA A 82 -5.17 10.42 22.07
C ALA A 82 -4.92 9.15 21.25
N THR A 83 -5.65 8.97 20.14
CA THR A 83 -5.45 7.86 19.21
C THR A 83 -4.12 7.99 18.48
N PHE A 84 -3.77 9.20 18.04
CA PHE A 84 -2.46 9.49 17.43
C PHE A 84 -1.32 9.09 18.37
N ALA A 85 -1.36 9.55 19.62
CA ALA A 85 -0.34 9.22 20.62
C ALA A 85 -0.26 7.70 20.86
N ALA A 86 -1.39 7.04 21.08
CA ALA A 86 -1.45 5.62 21.35
C ALA A 86 -0.89 4.78 20.18
N LEU A 87 -1.31 5.07 18.94
CA LEU A 87 -0.81 4.39 17.74
C LEU A 87 0.66 4.70 17.49
N GLY A 88 1.06 5.96 17.65
CA GLY A 88 2.46 6.38 17.53
C GLY A 88 3.37 5.63 18.51
N THR A 89 2.92 5.41 19.75
CA THR A 89 3.68 4.65 20.75
C THR A 89 3.81 3.17 20.38
N VAL A 90 2.70 2.47 20.10
CA VAL A 90 2.76 1.00 19.90
C VAL A 90 3.23 0.58 18.51
N LEU A 91 3.12 1.47 17.51
CA LEU A 91 3.53 1.22 16.12
C LEU A 91 4.78 2.03 15.72
N HIS A 92 5.53 2.60 16.67
CA HIS A 92 6.71 3.41 16.34
C HIS A 92 7.73 2.64 15.48
N VAL A 93 7.92 1.33 15.71
CA VAL A 93 8.87 0.50 14.94
C VAL A 93 8.46 0.43 13.45
N PRO A 94 7.29 -0.10 13.06
CA PRO A 94 6.92 -0.17 11.65
C PRO A 94 6.74 1.22 11.02
N LEU A 95 6.27 2.23 11.77
CA LEU A 95 6.15 3.61 11.27
C LEU A 95 7.53 4.25 11.00
N ALA A 96 8.51 4.04 11.88
CA ALA A 96 9.87 4.54 11.67
C ALA A 96 10.54 3.85 10.48
N LEU A 97 10.38 2.53 10.34
CA LEU A 97 10.89 1.79 9.18
C LEU A 97 10.23 2.27 7.88
N MET A 98 8.93 2.56 7.91
CA MET A 98 8.20 3.11 6.76
C MET A 98 8.71 4.52 6.41
N LEU A 99 8.93 5.38 7.41
CA LEU A 99 9.48 6.72 7.22
C LEU A 99 10.90 6.68 6.64
N VAL A 100 11.76 5.80 7.15
CA VAL A 100 13.10 5.56 6.59
C VAL A 100 13.00 5.11 5.13
N GLY A 101 12.06 4.22 4.80
CA GLY A 101 11.77 3.83 3.42
C GLY A 101 11.39 5.02 2.54
N ILE A 102 10.47 5.88 3.00
CA ILE A 102 10.05 7.09 2.27
C ILE A 102 11.25 8.01 1.99
N VAL A 103 12.05 8.30 3.02
CA VAL A 103 13.23 9.18 2.89
C VAL A 103 14.26 8.58 1.95
N LEU A 104 14.64 7.32 2.17
CA LEU A 104 15.64 6.64 1.33
C LEU A 104 15.20 6.53 -0.13
N ARG A 105 13.91 6.39 -0.40
CA ARG A 105 13.39 6.36 -1.76
C ARG A 105 13.64 7.70 -2.46
N GLY A 106 13.27 8.81 -1.83
CA GLY A 106 13.49 10.15 -2.39
C GLY A 106 14.97 10.46 -2.58
N SER A 107 15.79 10.18 -1.55
CA SER A 107 17.24 10.35 -1.62
C SER A 107 17.86 9.50 -2.74
N ALA A 108 17.47 8.23 -2.85
CA ALA A 108 17.99 7.34 -3.89
C ALA A 108 17.58 7.80 -5.30
N PHE A 109 16.37 8.33 -5.47
CA PHE A 109 15.94 8.88 -6.75
C PHE A 109 16.79 10.09 -7.16
N VAL A 110 17.03 11.04 -6.24
CA VAL A 110 17.87 12.22 -6.50
C VAL A 110 19.32 11.83 -6.77
N PHE A 111 19.93 10.99 -5.91
CA PHE A 111 21.32 10.57 -6.10
C PHE A 111 21.52 9.74 -7.36
N ARG A 112 20.53 8.94 -7.77
CA ARG A 112 20.58 8.21 -9.03
C ARG A 112 20.52 9.16 -10.25
N SER A 113 19.68 10.19 -10.18
CA SER A 113 19.47 11.12 -11.29
C SER A 113 20.60 12.15 -11.45
N TYR A 114 21.22 12.58 -10.34
CA TYR A 114 22.18 13.69 -10.34
C TYR A 114 23.59 13.35 -9.82
N GLY A 115 23.73 12.30 -9.00
CA GLY A 115 24.97 12.06 -8.23
C GLY A 115 25.77 10.81 -8.64
N ALA A 116 25.15 9.85 -9.34
CA ALA A 116 25.82 8.61 -9.73
C ALA A 116 26.44 8.75 -11.13
N ALA A 117 27.73 9.13 -11.16
CA ALA A 117 28.51 9.27 -12.38
C ALA A 117 29.00 7.92 -12.94
N ASP A 118 29.02 6.87 -12.12
CA ASP A 118 29.52 5.54 -12.49
C ASP A 118 28.44 4.44 -12.38
N ASP A 119 28.66 3.33 -13.09
CA ASP A 119 27.72 2.21 -13.10
C ASP A 119 27.52 1.58 -11.72
N ALA A 120 28.52 1.63 -10.84
CA ALA A 120 28.42 1.09 -9.49
C ALA A 120 27.48 1.94 -8.61
N GLY A 121 27.58 3.27 -8.69
CA GLY A 121 26.65 4.20 -8.06
C GLY A 121 25.21 4.00 -8.53
N GLN A 122 25.01 3.88 -9.85
CA GLN A 122 23.69 3.65 -10.44
C GLN A 122 23.05 2.36 -9.91
N ARG A 123 23.82 1.27 -9.82
CA ARG A 123 23.34 -0.01 -9.25
C ARG A 123 23.04 0.07 -7.76
N ARG A 124 23.88 0.76 -6.98
CA ARG A 124 23.71 0.90 -5.52
C ARG A 124 22.43 1.67 -5.20
N TRP A 125 22.25 2.84 -5.80
CA TRP A 125 21.07 3.68 -5.58
C TRP A 125 19.81 3.06 -6.19
N GLY A 126 19.92 2.37 -7.33
CA GLY A 126 18.82 1.56 -7.86
C GLY A 126 18.35 0.48 -6.88
N ARG A 127 19.27 -0.20 -6.18
CA ARG A 127 18.91 -1.20 -5.15
C ARG A 127 18.26 -0.55 -3.92
N VAL A 128 18.77 0.59 -3.45
CA VAL A 128 18.16 1.34 -2.33
C VAL A 128 16.75 1.77 -2.68
N PHE A 129 16.56 2.36 -3.87
CA PHE A 129 15.25 2.76 -4.38
C PHE A 129 14.28 1.57 -4.42
N ALA A 130 14.69 0.45 -5.02
CA ALA A 130 13.89 -0.76 -5.11
C ALA A 130 13.46 -1.32 -3.75
N ILE A 131 14.39 -1.46 -2.80
CA ILE A 131 14.10 -1.97 -1.46
C ILE A 131 13.17 -1.02 -0.71
N ALA A 132 13.47 0.27 -0.73
CA ALA A 132 12.68 1.30 -0.05
C ALA A 132 11.24 1.36 -0.60
N SER A 133 11.07 1.33 -1.93
CA SER A 133 9.77 1.34 -2.61
C SER A 133 8.97 0.06 -2.39
N THR A 134 9.62 -1.07 -2.10
CA THR A 134 8.95 -2.34 -1.77
C THR A 134 8.56 -2.40 -0.29
N LEU A 135 9.45 -1.95 0.60
CA LEU A 135 9.27 -2.05 2.05
C LEU A 135 8.19 -1.07 2.56
N THR A 136 8.19 0.16 2.06
CA THR A 136 7.24 1.21 2.48
C THR A 136 5.77 0.78 2.35
N PRO A 137 5.28 0.31 1.20
CA PRO A 137 3.88 -0.08 1.05
C PRO A 137 3.53 -1.37 1.79
N LEU A 138 4.49 -2.28 1.92
CA LEU A 138 4.32 -3.47 2.75
C LEU A 138 4.08 -3.06 4.21
N LEU A 139 4.90 -2.16 4.75
CA LEU A 139 4.74 -1.63 6.10
C LEU A 139 3.45 -0.83 6.28
N LEU A 140 3.03 -0.07 5.27
CA LEU A 140 1.74 0.62 5.28
C LEU A 140 0.59 -0.38 5.45
N GLY A 141 0.56 -1.45 4.65
CA GLY A 141 -0.45 -2.49 4.78
C GLY A 141 -0.36 -3.25 6.10
N VAL A 142 0.85 -3.50 6.62
CA VAL A 142 1.06 -4.08 7.95
C VAL A 142 0.47 -3.19 9.05
N VAL A 143 0.72 -1.88 9.01
CA VAL A 143 0.16 -0.92 9.98
C VAL A 143 -1.36 -0.94 9.93
N VAL A 144 -1.95 -0.84 8.72
CA VAL A 144 -3.40 -0.91 8.54
C VAL A 144 -3.96 -2.24 9.04
N GLY A 145 -3.33 -3.37 8.73
CA GLY A 145 -3.75 -4.70 9.20
C GLY A 145 -3.62 -4.88 10.71
N THR A 146 -2.63 -4.23 11.34
CA THR A 146 -2.43 -4.25 12.80
C THR A 146 -3.51 -3.47 13.53
N ILE A 147 -3.92 -2.32 12.97
CA ILE A 147 -5.05 -1.54 13.47
C ILE A 147 -6.35 -2.31 13.24
N ALA A 148 -6.57 -2.79 12.00
CA ALA A 148 -7.78 -3.48 11.60
C ALA A 148 -8.01 -4.79 12.39
N SER A 149 -6.96 -5.54 12.75
CA SER A 149 -7.09 -6.76 13.58
C SER A 149 -7.27 -6.49 15.08
N GLY A 150 -7.25 -5.23 15.52
CA GLY A 150 -7.29 -4.87 16.95
C GLY A 150 -5.99 -5.20 17.70
N ASN A 151 -4.95 -5.66 17.03
CA ASN A 151 -3.63 -5.93 17.62
C ASN A 151 -3.02 -4.66 18.22
N ALA A 152 -3.11 -3.52 17.52
CA ALA A 152 -2.67 -2.24 18.05
C ALA A 152 -3.41 -1.89 19.35
N GLY A 153 -4.73 -2.07 19.39
CA GLY A 153 -5.52 -1.82 20.60
C GLY A 153 -5.17 -2.75 21.77
N ARG A 154 -4.84 -4.02 21.50
CA ARG A 154 -4.31 -4.95 22.52
C ARG A 154 -2.97 -4.47 23.06
N ALA A 155 -2.06 -4.00 22.21
CA ALA A 155 -0.77 -3.45 22.62
C ALA A 155 -0.93 -2.19 23.47
N VAL A 156 -1.83 -1.28 23.10
CA VAL A 156 -2.13 -0.07 23.89
C VAL A 156 -2.61 -0.44 25.29
N ARG A 157 -3.51 -1.42 25.41
CA ARG A 157 -3.97 -1.90 26.73
C ARG A 157 -2.85 -2.52 27.57
N ARG A 158 -1.88 -3.20 26.94
CA ARG A 158 -0.70 -3.74 27.63
C ARG A 158 0.18 -2.62 28.19
N VAL A 159 0.43 -1.56 27.42
CA VAL A 159 1.18 -0.39 27.90
C VAL A 159 0.48 0.30 29.06
N ALA A 160 -0.86 0.38 29.02
CA ALA A 160 -1.65 1.01 30.07
C ALA A 160 -1.82 0.14 31.33
N ALA A 161 -1.46 -1.15 31.31
CA ALA A 161 -1.66 -2.05 32.43
C ALA A 161 -0.62 -1.82 33.53
N VAL A 162 -1.04 -1.13 34.60
CA VAL A 162 -0.19 -0.84 35.77
C VAL A 162 0.19 -2.14 36.49
N GLY A 163 1.48 -2.33 36.76
CA GLY A 163 2.00 -3.48 37.52
C GLY A 163 2.29 -4.74 36.70
N ALA A 164 2.01 -4.74 35.39
CA ALA A 164 2.35 -5.86 34.51
C ALA A 164 3.75 -5.66 33.90
N ILE A 165 4.65 -6.64 34.06
CA ILE A 165 5.90 -6.69 33.29
C ILE A 165 5.58 -7.34 31.95
N THR A 166 5.35 -6.52 30.93
CA THR A 166 5.16 -7.00 29.55
C THR A 166 6.48 -6.89 28.78
N PRO A 167 6.99 -7.98 28.17
CA PRO A 167 8.18 -7.94 27.34
C PRO A 167 8.05 -6.93 26.20
N PHE A 168 9.16 -6.26 25.86
CA PHE A 168 9.20 -5.28 24.76
C PHE A 168 8.65 -5.86 23.45
N ALA A 169 9.06 -7.09 23.11
CA ALA A 169 8.64 -7.76 21.89
C ALA A 169 7.10 -7.94 21.81
N ASP A 170 6.45 -8.23 22.94
CA ASP A 170 5.00 -8.46 22.97
C ASP A 170 4.18 -7.18 22.74
N VAL A 171 4.75 -6.03 23.06
CA VAL A 171 4.10 -4.73 22.90
C VAL A 171 4.45 -4.09 21.55
N TYR A 172 5.71 -4.14 21.15
CA TYR A 172 6.22 -3.31 20.06
C TYR A 172 6.62 -4.08 18.80
N LEU A 173 6.67 -5.42 18.83
CA LEU A 173 7.03 -6.25 17.66
C LEU A 173 5.92 -7.23 17.26
N SER A 174 5.48 -8.08 18.20
CA SER A 174 4.47 -9.11 17.95
C SER A 174 3.16 -8.61 17.33
N PRO A 175 2.63 -7.40 17.66
CA PRO A 175 1.33 -6.98 17.13
C PRO A 175 1.31 -6.85 15.61
N TRP A 176 2.40 -6.38 15.01
CA TRP A 176 2.49 -6.13 13.57
C TRP A 176 3.24 -7.23 12.80
N LEU A 177 3.95 -8.12 13.50
CA LEU A 177 4.48 -9.36 12.95
C LEU A 177 3.46 -10.52 12.95
N ALA A 178 2.26 -10.28 13.45
CA ALA A 178 1.20 -11.29 13.42
C ALA A 178 0.80 -11.67 11.98
N PRO A 179 0.28 -12.90 11.74
CA PRO A 179 0.01 -13.38 10.39
C PRO A 179 -0.95 -12.49 9.57
N PHE A 180 -2.02 -11.99 10.19
CA PHE A 180 -2.99 -11.15 9.48
C PHE A 180 -2.39 -9.81 9.01
N PRO A 181 -1.76 -8.99 9.86
CA PRO A 181 -1.04 -7.80 9.40
C PRO A 181 -0.04 -8.05 8.27
N LEU A 182 0.77 -9.11 8.37
CA LEU A 182 1.76 -9.43 7.34
C LEU A 182 1.12 -9.73 5.98
N VAL A 183 0.01 -10.46 5.97
CA VAL A 183 -0.71 -10.76 4.72
C VAL A 183 -1.40 -9.52 4.15
N VAL A 184 -1.94 -8.63 5.00
CA VAL A 184 -2.45 -7.32 4.55
C VAL A 184 -1.32 -6.46 3.96
N GLY A 185 -0.13 -6.50 4.55
CA GLY A 185 1.08 -5.89 3.99
C GLY A 185 1.46 -6.43 2.61
N ALA A 186 1.48 -7.75 2.46
CA ALA A 186 1.74 -8.40 1.18
C ALA A 186 0.68 -8.06 0.13
N MET A 187 -0.59 -7.99 0.54
CA MET A 187 -1.70 -7.57 -0.32
C MET A 187 -1.55 -6.11 -0.78
N ALA A 188 -1.19 -5.20 0.12
CA ALA A 188 -0.94 -3.79 -0.23
C ALA A 188 0.20 -3.65 -1.26
N LEU A 189 1.30 -4.38 -1.06
CA LEU A 189 2.41 -4.42 -2.01
C LEU A 189 1.96 -4.98 -3.38
N ALA A 190 1.20 -6.08 -3.39
CA ALA A 190 0.67 -6.67 -4.63
C ALA A 190 -0.28 -5.71 -5.37
N LEU A 191 -1.11 -4.97 -4.64
CA LEU A 191 -2.03 -3.97 -5.22
C LEU A 191 -1.26 -2.81 -5.88
N PHE A 192 -0.22 -2.28 -5.23
CA PHE A 192 0.59 -1.25 -5.86
C PHE A 192 1.43 -1.78 -7.01
N ALA A 193 1.94 -3.01 -6.93
CA ALA A 193 2.59 -3.66 -8.05
C ALA A 193 1.64 -3.79 -9.25
N PHE A 194 0.39 -4.20 -9.02
CA PHE A 194 -0.64 -4.26 -10.05
C PHE A 194 -0.89 -2.88 -10.67
N LEU A 195 -1.17 -1.87 -9.86
CA LEU A 195 -1.47 -0.51 -10.34
C LEU A 195 -0.30 0.09 -11.13
N ALA A 196 0.94 -0.09 -10.63
CA ALA A 196 2.13 0.35 -11.34
C ALA A 196 2.32 -0.38 -12.67
N ALA A 197 2.06 -1.68 -12.75
CA ALA A 197 2.20 -2.42 -13.99
C ALA A 197 1.16 -1.97 -15.04
N VAL A 198 -0.08 -1.71 -14.63
CA VAL A 198 -1.11 -1.14 -15.52
C VAL A 198 -0.69 0.24 -16.01
N TYR A 199 -0.25 1.12 -15.10
CA TYR A 199 0.22 2.46 -15.45
C TYR A 199 1.42 2.41 -16.41
N LEU A 200 2.42 1.58 -16.15
CA LEU A 200 3.61 1.44 -16.99
C LEU A 200 3.30 0.81 -18.36
N ALA A 201 2.34 -0.10 -18.44
CA ALA A 201 1.89 -0.63 -19.73
C ALA A 201 1.27 0.49 -20.60
N LEU A 202 0.54 1.42 -19.98
CA LEU A 202 -0.05 2.56 -20.68
C LEU A 202 0.98 3.64 -21.03
N ALA A 203 1.96 3.86 -20.16
CA ALA A 203 3.04 4.82 -20.39
C ALA A 203 4.07 4.33 -21.43
N ALA A 204 4.17 3.01 -21.65
CA ALA A 204 5.08 2.46 -22.64
C ALA A 204 4.68 2.90 -24.06
N GLY A 205 5.59 3.59 -24.76
CA GLY A 205 5.42 3.94 -26.17
C GLY A 205 5.50 2.73 -27.09
N GLU A 206 6.39 1.78 -26.78
CA GLU A 206 6.65 0.60 -27.59
C GLU A 206 5.76 -0.59 -27.23
N ALA A 207 5.30 -1.33 -28.26
CA ALA A 207 4.40 -2.47 -28.09
C ALA A 207 5.01 -3.63 -27.28
N ALA A 208 6.31 -3.89 -27.44
CA ALA A 208 7.01 -4.96 -26.71
C ALA A 208 7.10 -4.66 -25.21
N LEU A 209 7.48 -3.42 -24.86
CA LEU A 209 7.58 -2.97 -23.47
C LEU A 209 6.21 -2.93 -22.80
N ARG A 210 5.18 -2.50 -23.54
CA ARG A 210 3.78 -2.57 -23.12
C ARG A 210 3.33 -3.99 -22.78
N ASP A 211 3.67 -4.98 -23.61
CA ASP A 211 3.30 -6.38 -23.35
C ASP A 211 4.08 -6.99 -22.18
N ASP A 212 5.32 -6.57 -21.93
CA ASP A 212 6.07 -6.95 -20.72
C ASP A 212 5.33 -6.49 -19.44
N PHE A 213 4.91 -5.21 -19.39
CA PHE A 213 4.18 -4.68 -18.24
C PHE A 213 2.74 -5.21 -18.15
N ARG A 214 2.08 -5.52 -19.27
CA ARG A 214 0.79 -6.22 -19.28
C ARG A 214 0.87 -7.59 -18.60
N ARG A 215 1.90 -8.38 -18.92
CA ARG A 215 2.12 -9.70 -18.29
C ARG A 215 2.42 -9.57 -16.80
N ARG A 216 3.20 -8.56 -16.41
CA ARG A 216 3.45 -8.21 -14.99
C ARG A 216 2.16 -7.81 -14.27
N ALA A 217 1.28 -7.03 -14.91
CA ALA A 217 -0.02 -6.66 -14.36
C ALA A 217 -0.89 -7.90 -14.13
N LEU A 218 -0.98 -8.81 -15.10
CA LEU A 218 -1.73 -10.06 -14.93
C LEU A 218 -1.14 -10.93 -13.80
N GLY A 219 0.17 -11.06 -13.71
CA GLY A 219 0.83 -11.77 -12.61
C GLY A 219 0.58 -11.13 -11.24
N ALA A 220 0.65 -9.80 -11.16
CA ALA A 220 0.33 -9.07 -9.93
C ALA A 220 -1.14 -9.18 -9.54
N ALA A 221 -2.07 -9.23 -10.52
CA ALA A 221 -3.49 -9.46 -10.26
C ALA A 221 -3.73 -10.82 -9.60
N VAL A 222 -3.03 -11.87 -10.05
CA VAL A 222 -3.05 -13.18 -9.38
C VAL A 222 -2.51 -13.08 -7.95
N ALA A 223 -1.40 -12.36 -7.75
CA ALA A 223 -0.84 -12.15 -6.41
C ALA A 223 -1.82 -11.39 -5.48
N VAL A 224 -2.54 -10.38 -6.00
CA VAL A 224 -3.60 -9.68 -5.28
C VAL A 224 -4.72 -10.65 -4.89
N PHE A 225 -5.19 -11.49 -5.81
CA PHE A 225 -6.24 -12.46 -5.53
C PHE A 225 -5.81 -13.47 -4.44
N VAL A 226 -4.60 -14.03 -4.58
CA VAL A 226 -4.04 -14.99 -3.61
C VAL A 226 -3.89 -14.35 -2.23
N THR A 227 -3.34 -13.14 -2.15
CA THR A 227 -3.14 -12.45 -0.87
C THR A 227 -4.47 -11.99 -0.26
N ALA A 228 -5.47 -11.59 -1.04
CA ALA A 228 -6.81 -11.28 -0.56
C ALA A 228 -7.54 -12.52 -0.01
N ALA A 229 -7.47 -13.65 -0.71
CA ALA A 229 -8.02 -14.92 -0.25
C ALA A 229 -7.33 -15.39 1.05
N ALA A 230 -6.00 -15.28 1.11
CA ALA A 230 -5.23 -15.57 2.32
C ALA A 230 -5.61 -14.62 3.48
N ALA A 231 -5.79 -13.32 3.20
CA ALA A 231 -6.19 -12.34 4.21
C ALA A 231 -7.55 -12.71 4.80
N LEU A 232 -8.53 -13.06 3.97
CA LEU A 232 -9.87 -13.48 4.42
C LEU A 232 -9.81 -14.78 5.24
N ALA A 233 -9.07 -15.78 4.77
CA ALA A 233 -8.92 -17.06 5.48
C ALA A 233 -8.24 -16.90 6.84
N ILE A 234 -7.23 -16.04 6.94
CA ILE A 234 -6.52 -15.76 8.20
C ILE A 234 -7.35 -14.87 9.12
N ALA A 235 -8.10 -13.91 8.56
CA ALA A 235 -8.97 -13.00 9.30
C ALA A 235 -9.99 -13.76 10.15
N ALA A 236 -10.54 -14.86 9.63
CA ALA A 236 -11.51 -15.69 10.36
C ALA A 236 -10.99 -16.16 11.73
N ARG A 237 -9.67 -16.35 11.87
CA ARG A 237 -9.04 -16.77 13.14
C ARG A 237 -8.43 -15.62 13.94
N HIS A 238 -7.86 -14.62 13.28
CA HIS A 238 -7.03 -13.59 13.94
C HIS A 238 -7.68 -12.20 14.00
N ALA A 239 -8.75 -11.97 13.24
CA ALA A 239 -9.48 -10.72 13.15
C ALA A 239 -10.98 -10.96 12.90
N PRO A 240 -11.68 -11.68 13.80
CA PRO A 240 -13.07 -12.12 13.57
C PRO A 240 -14.03 -10.94 13.36
N HIS A 241 -13.80 -9.81 14.04
CA HIS A 241 -14.57 -8.58 13.85
C HIS A 241 -14.42 -7.97 12.45
N VAL A 242 -13.30 -8.20 11.77
CA VAL A 242 -13.12 -7.78 10.36
C VAL A 242 -14.04 -8.61 9.47
N VAL A 243 -14.06 -9.93 9.66
CA VAL A 243 -14.92 -10.85 8.88
C VAL A 243 -16.40 -10.57 9.13
N GLU A 244 -16.78 -10.39 10.39
CA GLU A 244 -18.16 -10.08 10.78
C GLU A 244 -18.66 -8.78 10.11
N ARG A 245 -17.85 -7.73 10.12
CA ARG A 245 -18.20 -6.45 9.48
C ARG A 245 -18.20 -6.54 7.95
N LEU A 246 -17.29 -7.31 7.36
CA LEU A 246 -17.21 -7.49 5.90
C LEU A 246 -18.38 -8.32 5.36
N LEU A 247 -18.79 -9.38 6.05
CA LEU A 247 -19.83 -10.30 5.59
C LEU A 247 -21.23 -9.93 6.11
N GLY A 248 -21.32 -9.25 7.24
CA GLY A 248 -22.59 -8.91 7.90
C GLY A 248 -23.26 -7.63 7.42
N SER A 249 -22.56 -6.77 6.67
CA SER A 249 -23.12 -5.51 6.16
C SER A 249 -23.52 -5.62 4.69
N PRO A 250 -24.79 -5.38 4.32
CA PRO A 250 -25.23 -5.39 2.91
C PRO A 250 -24.43 -4.41 2.04
N LEU A 251 -24.10 -3.24 2.58
CA LEU A 251 -23.26 -2.26 1.88
C LEU A 251 -21.84 -2.79 1.65
N ALA A 252 -21.26 -3.51 2.62
CA ALA A 252 -19.94 -4.10 2.45
C ALA A 252 -19.91 -5.17 1.37
N LEU A 253 -20.98 -5.98 1.25
CA LEU A 253 -21.12 -6.96 0.16
C LEU A 253 -21.23 -6.28 -1.20
N VAL A 254 -22.03 -5.21 -1.32
CA VAL A 254 -22.13 -4.43 -2.56
C VAL A 254 -20.77 -3.84 -2.95
N LEU A 255 -20.04 -3.26 -2.00
CA LEU A 255 -18.70 -2.73 -2.25
C LEU A 255 -17.71 -3.83 -2.66
N GLN A 256 -17.75 -5.01 -2.03
CA GLN A 256 -16.90 -6.15 -2.41
C GLN A 256 -17.22 -6.66 -3.81
N LEU A 257 -18.50 -6.78 -4.17
CA LEU A 257 -18.91 -7.18 -5.50
C LEU A 257 -18.53 -6.14 -6.56
N ALA A 258 -18.64 -4.85 -6.23
CA ALA A 258 -18.19 -3.76 -7.10
C ALA A 258 -16.68 -3.82 -7.33
N VAL A 259 -15.88 -3.98 -6.26
CA VAL A 259 -14.41 -4.13 -6.35
C VAL A 259 -14.04 -5.38 -7.14
N ALA A 260 -14.71 -6.50 -6.92
CA ALA A 260 -14.49 -7.73 -7.67
C ALA A 260 -14.84 -7.57 -9.16
N ALA A 261 -15.95 -6.91 -9.47
CA ALA A 261 -16.37 -6.63 -10.84
C ALA A 261 -15.37 -5.70 -11.55
N SER A 262 -14.92 -4.63 -10.89
CA SER A 262 -13.87 -3.75 -11.40
C SER A 262 -12.57 -4.50 -11.65
N ALA A 263 -12.10 -5.30 -10.69
CA ALA A 263 -10.89 -6.09 -10.84
C ALA A 263 -10.98 -7.10 -12.01
N LEU A 264 -12.09 -7.83 -12.13
CA LEU A 264 -12.32 -8.76 -13.24
C LEU A 264 -12.38 -8.03 -14.58
N THR A 265 -13.01 -6.85 -14.62
CA THR A 265 -13.07 -6.01 -15.82
C THR A 265 -11.68 -5.53 -16.23
N GLY A 266 -10.87 -5.08 -15.27
CA GLY A 266 -9.48 -4.67 -15.50
C GLY A 266 -8.63 -5.83 -16.02
N ILE A 267 -8.74 -7.01 -15.41
CA ILE A 267 -8.03 -8.22 -15.86
C ILE A 267 -8.46 -8.63 -17.28
N ALA A 268 -9.77 -8.65 -17.56
CA ALA A 268 -10.30 -8.98 -18.88
C ALA A 268 -9.88 -7.94 -19.94
N ALA A 269 -9.86 -6.65 -19.58
CA ALA A 269 -9.39 -5.57 -20.44
C ALA A 269 -7.88 -5.69 -20.74
N LEU A 270 -7.06 -6.03 -19.74
CA LEU A 270 -5.64 -6.32 -19.94
C LEU A 270 -5.43 -7.57 -20.81
N TRP A 271 -6.25 -8.61 -20.63
CA TRP A 271 -6.17 -9.82 -21.45
C TRP A 271 -6.51 -9.54 -22.92
N THR A 272 -7.57 -8.76 -23.15
CA THR A 272 -8.08 -8.37 -24.48
C THR A 272 -7.38 -7.15 -25.08
N ARG A 273 -6.35 -6.61 -24.42
CA ARG A 273 -5.57 -5.43 -24.85
C ARG A 273 -6.42 -4.16 -25.04
N ARG A 274 -7.49 -4.00 -24.24
CA ARG A 274 -8.35 -2.81 -24.19
C ARG A 274 -7.84 -1.82 -23.14
N TRP A 275 -6.79 -1.09 -23.51
CA TRP A 275 -6.00 -0.24 -22.62
C TRP A 275 -6.79 0.84 -21.86
N HIS A 276 -7.73 1.52 -22.53
CA HIS A 276 -8.56 2.53 -21.87
C HIS A 276 -9.49 1.95 -20.81
N LEU A 277 -10.09 0.78 -21.07
CA LEU A 277 -10.93 0.10 -20.09
C LEU A 277 -10.10 -0.41 -18.91
N ALA A 278 -8.89 -0.92 -19.18
CA ALA A 278 -7.97 -1.36 -18.12
C ALA A 278 -7.47 -0.21 -17.23
N ARG A 279 -7.51 1.04 -17.71
CA ARG A 279 -7.15 2.22 -16.92
C ARG A 279 -8.29 2.67 -15.99
N VAL A 280 -9.53 2.53 -16.45
CA VAL A 280 -10.73 3.01 -15.75
C VAL A 280 -11.22 2.00 -14.71
N ALA A 281 -11.13 0.71 -15.03
CA ALA A 281 -11.50 -0.40 -14.15
C ALA A 281 -10.45 -0.64 -13.05
#